data_AF-A0A933GBK6-F1
#
_entry.id   AF-A0A933GBK6-F1
#
_cell.length_a   1.000
_cell.length_b   1.000
_cell.length_c   1.000
_cell.angle_alpha   90.00
_cell.angle_beta   90.00
_cell.angle_gamma   90.00
#
_symmetry.space_group_name_H-M   'P 1'
#
loop_
_entity.id
_entity.type
_entity.pdbx_description
1 polymer ?
#
loop_
_entity_poly.entity_id
_entity_poly.type
_entity_poly.pdbx_seq_one_letter_code
_entity_poly.pdbx_strand_id
1 'polypeptide(L)'
;MPRQLLLVLALSLPCLAGPDPEHVAQLVRDLGADSYEAREAAEKALVELGQDALEAVQAAAKGAADPEVRERAAHIVAAITRPRWRRDTAEALAEARAAKKPLLVFSTVGEPEGWS
;
A
#
# COMPACT_ATOMS: atom_id res chain seq x y z
N MET A 1 42.67 10.05 -39.99
CA MET A 1 41.33 9.44 -39.95
C MET A 1 40.81 9.51 -38.52
N PRO A 2 40.02 10.53 -38.13
CA PRO A 2 39.53 10.64 -36.76
C PRO A 2 38.40 9.62 -36.53
N ARG A 3 38.64 8.61 -35.69
CA ARG A 3 37.63 7.62 -35.28
C ARG A 3 36.73 8.28 -34.24
N GLN A 4 35.47 8.42 -34.60
CA GLN A 4 34.42 8.99 -33.76
C GLN A 4 34.29 8.19 -32.45
N LEU A 5 34.38 8.87 -31.31
CA LEU A 5 33.89 8.36 -30.03
C LEU A 5 32.36 8.35 -30.10
N LEU A 6 31.76 7.16 -30.21
CA LEU A 6 30.34 7.00 -29.98
C LEU A 6 30.11 6.92 -28.47
N LEU A 7 29.66 8.02 -27.89
CA LEU A 7 29.15 8.10 -26.53
C LEU A 7 27.81 7.34 -26.50
N VAL A 8 27.80 6.09 -26.04
CA VAL A 8 26.54 5.38 -25.76
C VAL A 8 26.01 5.94 -24.45
N LEU A 9 25.21 7.00 -24.57
CA LEU A 9 24.37 7.52 -23.50
C LEU A 9 23.29 6.47 -23.24
N ALA A 10 23.58 5.53 -22.34
CA ALA A 10 22.58 4.62 -21.80
C ALA A 10 21.58 5.46 -20.99
N LEU A 11 20.52 5.94 -21.65
CA LEU A 11 19.33 6.45 -20.97
C LEU A 11 18.78 5.32 -20.12
N SER A 12 19.09 5.35 -18.83
CA SER A 12 18.41 4.56 -17.82
C SER A 12 16.96 5.04 -17.74
N LEU A 13 16.10 4.42 -18.54
CA LEU A 13 14.65 4.48 -18.37
C LEU A 13 14.36 3.94 -16.95
N PRO A 14 13.73 4.72 -16.06
CA PRO A 14 13.28 4.17 -14.79
C PRO A 14 12.27 3.07 -15.14
N CYS A 15 12.61 1.84 -14.78
CA CYS A 15 11.69 0.72 -14.89
C CYS A 15 10.50 1.07 -13.99
N LEU A 16 9.35 1.28 -14.60
CA LEU A 16 8.06 1.37 -13.92
C LEU A 16 7.65 -0.05 -13.49
N ALA A 17 8.54 -0.75 -12.79
CA ALA A 17 8.26 -2.06 -12.21
C ALA A 17 7.70 -1.82 -10.81
N GLY A 18 6.53 -2.38 -10.53
CA GLY A 18 5.99 -2.47 -9.17
C GLY A 18 6.96 -3.21 -8.25
N PRO A 19 6.66 -3.29 -6.94
CA PRO A 19 7.50 -4.03 -6.01
C PRO A 19 7.71 -5.46 -6.48
N ASP A 20 8.95 -5.94 -6.33
CA ASP A 20 9.34 -7.28 -6.72
C ASP A 20 8.44 -8.33 -6.02
N PRO A 21 7.72 -9.18 -6.75
CA PRO A 21 6.86 -10.20 -6.17
C PRO A 21 7.60 -11.11 -5.18
N GLU A 22 8.88 -11.40 -5.42
CA GLU A 22 9.68 -12.21 -4.49
C GLU A 22 9.91 -11.49 -3.17
N HIS A 23 10.12 -10.17 -3.22
CA HIS A 23 10.27 -9.32 -2.04
C HIS A 23 8.97 -9.30 -1.21
N VAL A 24 7.82 -9.12 -1.85
CA VAL A 24 6.51 -9.17 -1.17
C VAL A 24 6.29 -10.54 -0.53
N ALA A 25 6.61 -11.62 -1.25
CA ALA A 25 6.49 -12.98 -0.71
C ALA A 25 7.42 -13.21 0.49
N GLN A 26 8.62 -12.61 0.51
CA GLN A 26 9.51 -12.67 1.66
C GLN A 26 8.93 -11.93 2.86
N LEU A 27 8.42 -10.71 2.67
CA LEU A 27 7.78 -9.96 3.75
C LEU A 27 6.58 -10.73 4.35
N VAL A 28 5.79 -11.39 3.52
CA VAL A 28 4.68 -12.26 4.00
C VAL A 28 5.19 -13.43 4.84
N ARG A 29 6.33 -14.03 4.48
CA ARG A 29 6.97 -15.07 5.31
C ARG A 29 7.46 -14.50 6.65
N ASP A 30 8.02 -13.30 6.63
CA ASP A 30 8.58 -12.64 7.81
C ASP A 30 7.51 -12.21 8.84
N LEU A 31 6.23 -12.22 8.47
CA LEU A 31 5.11 -12.09 9.44
C LEU A 31 5.08 -13.22 10.47
N GLY A 32 5.65 -14.39 10.15
CA GLY A 32 5.81 -15.54 11.04
C GLY A 32 7.23 -15.71 11.57
N ALA A 33 8.09 -14.69 11.47
CA ALA A 33 9.44 -14.75 12.00
C ALA A 33 9.44 -14.88 13.53
N ASP A 34 10.44 -15.54 14.12
CA ASP A 34 10.52 -15.72 15.58
C ASP A 34 10.77 -14.40 16.35
N SER A 35 11.51 -13.46 15.74
CA SER A 35 11.79 -12.14 16.30
C SER A 35 10.61 -11.20 16.12
N TYR A 36 10.21 -10.56 17.22
CA TYR A 36 9.16 -9.53 17.20
C TYR A 36 9.53 -8.36 16.29
N GLU A 37 10.80 -7.94 16.30
CA GLU A 37 11.32 -6.86 15.46
C GLU A 37 11.20 -7.18 13.97
N ALA A 38 11.48 -8.42 13.58
CA ALA A 38 11.32 -8.88 12.20
C ALA A 38 9.85 -8.87 11.76
N ARG A 39 8.94 -9.36 12.62
CA ARG A 39 7.49 -9.34 12.36
C ARG A 39 6.96 -7.92 12.18
N GLU A 40 7.34 -7.00 13.06
CA GLU A 40 6.92 -5.60 12.99
C GLU A 40 7.49 -4.86 11.78
N ALA A 41 8.74 -5.15 11.40
CA ALA A 41 9.34 -4.58 10.19
C ALA A 41 8.62 -5.06 8.92
N ALA A 42 8.29 -6.34 8.85
CA ALA A 42 7.55 -6.92 7.74
C ALA A 42 6.13 -6.33 7.63
N GLU A 43 5.43 -6.20 8.75
CA GLU A 43 4.10 -5.59 8.81
C GLU A 43 4.12 -4.14 8.30
N LYS A 44 5.06 -3.32 8.77
CA LYS A 44 5.21 -1.93 8.32
C LYS A 44 5.52 -1.85 6.83
N ALA A 45 6.47 -2.65 6.35
CA ALA A 45 6.84 -2.68 4.94
C ALA A 45 5.65 -3.05 4.03
N LEU A 46 4.85 -4.05 4.42
CA LEU A 46 3.66 -4.44 3.67
C LEU A 46 2.58 -3.35 3.65
N VAL A 47 2.38 -2.64 4.77
CA VAL A 47 1.45 -1.50 4.84
C VAL A 47 1.93 -0.34 3.95
N GLU A 48 3.24 -0.07 3.93
CA GLU A 48 3.84 0.98 3.09
C GLU A 48 3.73 0.67 1.60
N LEU A 49 3.91 -0.59 1.20
CA LEU A 49 3.67 -1.06 -0.17
C LEU A 49 2.19 -0.92 -0.56
N GLY A 50 1.28 -1.01 0.40
CA GLY A 50 -0.12 -0.68 0.19
C GLY A 50 -0.79 -1.59 -0.83
N GLN A 51 -1.39 -0.99 -1.86
CA GLN A 51 -2.19 -1.73 -2.84
C GLN A 51 -1.36 -2.76 -3.62
N ASP A 52 -0.07 -2.52 -3.81
CA ASP A 52 0.79 -3.42 -4.58
C ASP A 52 1.06 -4.74 -3.83
N ALA A 53 0.96 -4.75 -2.51
CA ALA A 53 1.09 -5.96 -1.69
C ALA A 53 -0.27 -6.65 -1.40
N LEU A 54 -1.39 -6.01 -1.73
CA LEU A 54 -2.71 -6.39 -1.24
C LEU A 54 -3.09 -7.83 -1.63
N GLU A 55 -2.82 -8.25 -2.86
CA GLU A 55 -3.16 -9.59 -3.34
C GLU A 55 -2.42 -10.68 -2.55
N ALA A 56 -1.12 -10.52 -2.37
CA ALA A 56 -0.29 -11.47 -1.64
C ALA A 56 -0.71 -11.58 -0.15
N VAL A 57 -0.98 -10.44 0.49
CA VAL A 57 -1.40 -10.41 1.89
C VAL A 57 -2.81 -11.01 2.04
N GLN A 58 -3.74 -10.78 1.10
CA GLN A 58 -5.06 -11.42 1.12
C GLN A 58 -4.97 -12.95 0.98
N ALA A 59 -4.05 -13.44 0.14
CA ALA A 59 -3.81 -14.88 0.02
C ALA A 59 -3.30 -15.46 1.35
N ALA A 60 -2.36 -14.77 2.01
CA ALA A 60 -1.84 -15.18 3.32
C ALA A 60 -2.93 -15.19 4.40
N ALA A 61 -3.77 -14.15 4.46
CA ALA A 61 -4.87 -14.06 5.43
C ALA A 61 -5.86 -15.23 5.33
N LYS A 62 -6.07 -15.76 4.11
CA LYS A 62 -7.01 -16.87 3.85
C LYS A 62 -6.38 -18.25 3.98
N GLY A 63 -5.10 -18.38 3.64
CA GLY A 63 -4.48 -19.69 3.35
C GLY A 63 -3.20 -20.02 4.11
N ALA A 64 -2.65 -19.09 4.91
CA ALA A 64 -1.44 -19.40 5.67
C ALA A 64 -1.72 -20.50 6.72
N ALA A 65 -0.79 -21.45 6.84
CA ALA A 65 -0.90 -22.55 7.80
C ALA A 65 -0.83 -22.02 9.25
N ASP A 66 0.08 -21.08 9.50
CA ASP A 66 0.26 -20.44 10.79
C ASP A 66 -0.90 -19.47 11.13
N PRO A 67 -1.62 -19.67 12.25
CA PRO A 67 -2.63 -18.75 12.72
C PRO A 67 -2.16 -17.31 12.95
N GLU A 68 -0.94 -17.09 13.46
CA GLU A 68 -0.41 -15.74 13.70
C GLU A 68 -0.25 -15.00 12.37
N VAL A 69 0.29 -15.68 11.35
CA VAL A 69 0.45 -15.12 10.00
C VAL A 69 -0.91 -14.74 9.41
N ARG A 70 -1.94 -15.58 9.58
CA ARG A 70 -3.30 -15.25 9.09
C ARG A 70 -3.86 -14.00 9.77
N GLU A 71 -3.73 -13.92 11.09
CA GLU A 71 -4.22 -12.79 11.88
C GLU A 71 -3.53 -11.48 11.47
N ARG A 72 -2.20 -11.46 11.45
CA ARG A 72 -1.42 -10.29 11.02
C ARG A 72 -1.73 -9.88 9.59
N ALA A 73 -1.81 -10.84 8.68
CA ALA A 73 -2.19 -10.55 7.30
C ALA A 73 -3.59 -9.93 7.20
N ALA A 74 -4.55 -10.39 8.00
CA ALA A 74 -5.88 -9.77 8.06
C ALA A 74 -5.83 -8.32 8.59
N HIS A 75 -5.01 -8.05 9.61
CA HIS A 75 -4.77 -6.68 10.11
C HIS A 75 -4.18 -5.77 9.03
N ILE A 76 -3.20 -6.26 8.28
CA ILE A 76 -2.57 -5.52 7.18
C ILE A 76 -3.57 -5.24 6.06
N VAL A 77 -4.38 -6.22 5.64
CA VAL A 77 -5.46 -6.01 4.65
C VAL A 77 -6.41 -4.90 5.13
N ALA A 78 -6.83 -4.93 6.39
CA ALA A 78 -7.69 -3.89 6.95
C ALA A 78 -7.01 -2.51 6.91
N ALA A 79 -5.72 -2.43 7.23
CA ALA A 79 -4.96 -1.18 7.17
C ALA A 79 -4.85 -0.63 5.74
N ILE A 80 -4.55 -1.49 4.76
CA ILE A 80 -4.37 -1.11 3.35
C ILE A 80 -5.70 -0.66 2.71
N THR A 81 -6.80 -1.30 3.07
CA THR A 81 -8.13 -1.05 2.47
C THR A 81 -8.92 0.04 3.19
N ARG A 82 -8.50 0.47 4.39
CA ARG A 82 -9.23 1.46 5.16
C ARG A 82 -9.28 2.80 4.40
N PRO A 83 -10.47 3.35 4.13
CA PRO A 83 -10.58 4.64 3.45
C PRO A 83 -9.93 5.72 4.30
N ARG A 84 -9.05 6.50 3.67
CA ARG A 84 -8.35 7.61 4.31
C ARG A 84 -9.25 8.84 4.31
N TRP A 85 -10.01 9.01 5.39
CA TRP A 85 -10.87 10.18 5.58
C TRP A 85 -10.04 11.47 5.65
N ARG A 86 -10.45 12.47 4.87
CA ARG A 86 -9.92 13.84 4.90
C ARG A 86 -10.98 14.75 5.48
N ARG A 87 -10.59 15.62 6.41
CA ARG A 87 -11.49 16.64 6.98
C ARG A 87 -11.48 17.93 6.17
N ASP A 88 -10.33 18.26 5.58
CA ASP A 88 -10.20 19.40 4.68
C ASP A 88 -10.60 18.99 3.26
N THR A 89 -11.69 19.59 2.77
CA THR A 89 -12.22 19.32 1.44
C THR A 89 -11.35 19.90 0.33
N ALA A 90 -10.63 21.00 0.57
CA ALA A 90 -9.74 21.61 -0.41
C ALA A 90 -8.50 20.73 -0.63
N GLU A 91 -7.89 20.23 0.46
CA GLU A 91 -6.79 19.26 0.39
C GLU A 91 -7.24 17.96 -0.30
N ALA A 92 -8.39 17.41 0.11
CA ALA A 92 -8.94 16.20 -0.49
C ALA A 92 -9.20 16.36 -1.99
N LEU A 93 -9.71 17.52 -2.41
CA LEU A 93 -9.96 17.82 -3.83
C LEU A 93 -8.66 17.96 -4.61
N ALA A 94 -7.62 18.57 -4.03
CA ALA A 94 -6.30 18.67 -4.66
C ALA A 94 -5.67 17.28 -4.85
N GLU A 95 -5.69 16.43 -3.81
CA GLU A 95 -5.22 15.03 -3.90
C GLU A 95 -5.99 14.24 -4.95
N ALA A 96 -7.33 14.31 -4.93
CA ALA A 96 -8.19 13.59 -5.86
C ALA A 96 -7.93 14.01 -7.32
N ARG A 97 -7.76 15.32 -7.58
CA ARG A 97 -7.40 15.84 -8.90
C ARG A 97 -6.01 15.36 -9.34
N ALA A 98 -5.01 15.41 -8.47
CA ALA A 98 -3.66 14.95 -8.77
C ALA A 98 -3.63 13.44 -9.09
N ALA A 99 -4.37 12.64 -8.32
CA ALA A 99 -4.46 11.19 -8.50
C ALA A 99 -5.48 10.77 -9.59
N LYS A 100 -6.22 11.71 -10.18
CA LYS A 100 -7.34 11.45 -11.11
C LYS A 100 -8.39 10.48 -10.53
N LYS A 101 -8.65 10.55 -9.22
CA LYS A 101 -9.60 9.70 -8.50
C LYS A 101 -10.89 10.48 -8.20
N PRO A 102 -12.07 9.83 -8.19
CA PRO A 102 -13.31 10.48 -7.77
C PRO A 102 -13.24 10.88 -6.29
N LEU A 103 -13.79 12.06 -5.95
CA LEU A 103 -13.95 12.51 -4.56
C LEU A 103 -15.39 12.23 -4.11
N LEU A 104 -15.54 11.41 -3.06
CA LEU A 104 -16.80 11.22 -2.35
C LEU A 104 -16.81 12.11 -1.10
N VAL A 105 -17.76 13.03 -1.02
CA VAL A 105 -17.94 13.91 0.15
C VAL A 105 -19.18 13.45 0.91
N PHE A 106 -18.99 12.99 2.14
CA PHE A 106 -20.08 12.74 3.08
C PHE A 106 -20.19 13.94 4.00
N SER A 107 -21.23 14.76 3.82
CA SER A 107 -21.60 15.80 4.77
C SER A 107 -22.70 15.23 5.68
N THR A 108 -22.59 15.46 6.99
CA THR A 108 -23.73 15.24 7.90
C THR A 108 -24.85 16.18 7.49
N VAL A 109 -25.98 15.63 7.04
CA VAL A 109 -27.16 16.41 6.68
C VAL A 109 -27.79 16.95 7.98
N GLY A 110 -27.43 18.17 8.37
CA GLY A 110 -28.06 18.95 9.44
C GLY A 110 -27.90 18.39 10.86
N GLU A 111 -27.96 19.27 11.87
CA GLU A 111 -28.26 18.79 13.22
C GLU A 111 -29.65 18.11 13.20
N PRO A 112 -29.86 17.03 13.95
CA PRO A 112 -31.22 16.57 14.22
C PRO A 112 -31.90 17.62 15.11
N GLU A 113 -32.41 18.70 14.52
CA GLU A 113 -33.49 19.45 15.14
C GLU A 113 -34.66 18.47 15.31
N GLY A 114 -34.85 17.95 16.53
CA GLY A 114 -36.02 17.13 16.85
C GLY A 114 -35.75 15.83 17.60
N TRP A 115 -34.73 15.77 18.46
CA TRP A 115 -34.69 14.78 19.55
C TRP A 115 -34.92 15.52 20.87
N SER A 116 -36.15 16.04 21.01
CA SER A 116 -36.70 16.52 22.28
C SER A 116 -37.43 15.39 22.98
#